data_AF-A0A8S2FU95-F1
#
_entry.id   AF-A0A8S2FU95-F1
#
_cell.length_a   1.000
_cell.length_b   1.000
_cell.length_c   1.000
_cell.angle_alpha   90.00
_cell.angle_beta   90.00
_cell.angle_gamma   90.00
#
_symmetry.space_group_name_H-M   'P 1'
#
loop_
_entity.id
_entity.type
_entity.pdbx_description
1 polymer ?
#
loop_
_entity_poly.entity_id
_entity_poly.type
_entity_poly.pdbx_seq_one_letter_code
_entity_poly.pdbx_strand_id
1 'polypeptide(L)'
;MIPFLGSLYLNRQAIVLLSHRGIDDANFLLLQNEHHLCLIESLLYPSSAFELLCDKIIRNLFPFRQLVLDGQINFILEPFFRQLIITICKYDLKQMKEKSRTKIAKTKARNMIGIVDEYGILEYGQVFIQFSNMKQESLTGDGDENDEETTTILKQRVVVTKNPCHHPGDARTFQAVDSEKLRHLKDVIVFPQKGRRPHPNEISGSDLDGDEYAVYWHEDLVPTTDNIEPYDYDSQDQPEKLDRPITRDDINKVVLDISEQNCLGKLCSLHLAYVDKYGVDHEKCIEIAGAISEEVDAGKTGKHPYTLQKLKELNSHLNNERPDYIDNKHYSHYPSKHVLGKLFRSTSRFEPNWSKLASTPCHSVDPLLIHDNYRAYGNSARDLFRRY
;
A
#
# COMPACT_ATOMS: atom_id res chain seq x y z
N MET A 1 -8.84 20.11 4.19
CA MET A 1 -8.74 18.64 4.29
C MET A 1 -7.34 18.31 3.83
N ILE A 2 -6.40 18.13 4.75
CA ILE A 2 -5.01 17.84 4.38
C ILE A 2 -5.02 16.40 3.84
N PRO A 3 -4.61 16.14 2.59
CA PRO A 3 -4.56 14.77 2.08
C PRO A 3 -3.72 13.94 3.03
N PHE A 4 -4.13 12.69 3.23
CA PHE A 4 -3.49 11.77 4.15
C PHE A 4 -2.02 11.60 3.74
N LEU A 5 -1.11 12.39 4.33
CA LEU A 5 0.34 12.30 4.12
C LEU A 5 0.90 11.07 4.86
N GLY A 6 0.25 9.93 4.65
CA GLY A 6 0.61 8.63 5.19
C GLY A 6 1.86 8.08 4.52
N SER A 7 2.52 7.16 5.21
CA SER A 7 3.63 6.41 4.62
C SER A 7 3.15 5.61 3.40
N LEU A 8 3.88 5.66 2.29
CA LEU A 8 3.63 4.79 1.14
C LEU A 8 4.26 3.41 1.37
N TYR A 9 3.58 2.37 0.90
CA TYR A 9 4.04 0.99 1.01
C TYR A 9 4.04 0.33 -0.36
N LEU A 10 5.09 -0.43 -0.64
CA LEU A 10 5.06 -1.42 -1.72
C LEU A 10 4.04 -2.51 -1.41
N ASN A 11 3.44 -3.07 -2.45
CA ASN A 11 2.58 -4.24 -2.39
C ASN A 11 3.07 -5.31 -3.38
N ARG A 12 2.45 -6.50 -3.34
CA ARG A 12 2.86 -7.64 -4.18
C ARG A 12 2.86 -7.31 -5.67
N GLN A 13 1.81 -6.63 -6.14
CA GLN A 13 1.62 -6.26 -7.53
C GLN A 13 2.73 -5.32 -8.02
N ALA A 14 2.95 -4.21 -7.32
CA ALA A 14 3.98 -3.25 -7.66
C ALA A 14 5.38 -3.90 -7.65
N ILE A 15 5.68 -4.73 -6.64
CA ILE A 15 6.97 -5.45 -6.56
C ILE A 15 7.18 -6.36 -7.78
N VAL A 16 6.15 -7.12 -8.16
CA VAL A 16 6.20 -8.01 -9.32
C VAL A 16 6.46 -7.24 -10.61
N LEU A 17 5.74 -6.13 -10.82
CA LEU A 17 5.93 -5.29 -12.01
C LEU A 17 7.31 -4.65 -12.03
N LEU A 18 7.77 -4.07 -10.93
CA LEU A 18 9.09 -3.44 -10.84
C LEU A 18 10.23 -4.45 -11.01
N SER A 19 10.12 -5.65 -10.44
CA SER A 19 11.08 -6.75 -10.64
C SER A 19 11.12 -7.17 -12.12
N HIS A 20 9.96 -7.31 -12.78
CA HIS A 20 9.89 -7.58 -14.22
C HIS A 20 10.50 -6.46 -15.08
N ARG A 21 10.39 -5.21 -14.64
CA ARG A 21 11.02 -4.03 -15.27
C ARG A 21 12.53 -3.94 -15.03
N GLY A 22 13.13 -4.91 -14.33
CA GLY A 22 14.57 -5.05 -14.16
C GLY A 22 15.13 -4.54 -12.83
N ILE A 23 14.29 -4.23 -11.85
CA ILE A 23 14.77 -3.92 -10.49
C ILE A 23 15.24 -5.20 -9.80
N ASP A 24 16.46 -5.19 -9.25
CA ASP A 24 17.05 -6.34 -8.58
C ASP A 24 16.28 -6.71 -7.30
N ASP A 25 16.05 -8.01 -7.11
CA ASP A 25 15.44 -8.58 -5.90
C ASP A 25 16.13 -8.12 -4.61
N ALA A 26 17.44 -7.87 -4.65
CA ALA A 26 18.23 -7.38 -3.53
C ALA A 26 17.73 -6.03 -2.99
N ASN A 27 17.26 -5.14 -3.86
CA ASN A 27 16.76 -3.82 -3.48
C ASN A 27 15.49 -3.93 -2.63
N PHE A 28 14.56 -4.83 -3.02
CA PHE A 28 13.35 -5.09 -2.24
C PHE A 28 13.65 -5.74 -0.90
N LEU A 29 14.63 -6.66 -0.86
CA LEU A 29 15.07 -7.30 0.38
C LEU A 29 15.73 -6.29 1.33
N LEU A 30 16.53 -5.36 0.81
CA LEU A 30 17.13 -4.28 1.59
C LEU A 30 16.05 -3.42 2.23
N LEU A 31 15.08 -2.94 1.44
CA LEU A 31 13.97 -2.12 1.94
C LEU A 31 13.13 -2.86 3.00
N GLN A 32 12.88 -4.16 2.82
CA GLN A 32 12.18 -4.96 3.83
C GLN A 32 13.00 -5.08 5.12
N ASN A 33 14.31 -5.30 5.01
CA ASN A 33 15.19 -5.40 6.17
C ASN A 33 15.29 -4.06 6.92
N GLU A 34 15.42 -2.93 6.22
CA GLU A 34 15.38 -1.59 6.82
C GLU A 34 14.06 -1.36 7.56
N HIS A 35 12.92 -1.69 6.95
CA HIS A 35 11.63 -1.59 7.60
C HIS A 35 11.56 -2.45 8.87
N HIS A 36 12.08 -3.68 8.82
CA HIS A 36 12.13 -4.56 9.99
C HIS A 36 13.09 -4.03 11.07
N LEU A 37 14.23 -3.46 10.70
CA LEU A 37 15.16 -2.84 11.65
C LEU A 37 14.50 -1.67 12.39
N CYS A 38 13.74 -0.81 11.72
CA CYS A 38 12.99 0.26 12.37
C CYS A 38 12.02 -0.27 13.46
N LEU A 39 11.39 -1.44 13.22
CA LEU A 39 10.51 -2.08 14.21
C LEU A 39 11.27 -2.67 15.40
N ILE A 40 12.52 -3.09 15.21
CA ILE A 40 13.38 -3.56 16.29
C ILE A 40 13.86 -2.36 17.11
N GLU A 41 14.33 -1.31 16.43
CA GLU A 41 14.82 -0.09 17.06
C GLU A 41 13.75 0.59 17.93
N SER A 42 12.47 0.54 17.54
CA SER A 42 11.37 1.07 18.35
C SER A 42 11.18 0.35 19.70
N LEU A 43 11.77 -0.83 19.88
CA LEU A 43 11.79 -1.55 21.16
C LEU A 43 13.05 -1.28 21.99
N LEU A 44 14.06 -0.63 21.40
CA LEU A 44 15.37 -0.42 22.00
C LEU A 44 15.65 1.06 22.30
N TYR A 45 15.13 1.97 21.48
CA TYR A 45 15.41 3.40 21.58
C TYR A 45 14.12 4.22 21.77
N PRO A 46 14.04 5.07 22.82
CA PRO A 46 12.84 5.87 23.08
C PRO A 46 12.43 6.79 21.93
N SER A 47 13.39 7.33 21.17
CA SER A 47 13.13 8.15 19.97
C SER A 47 12.40 7.35 18.89
N SER A 48 12.92 6.17 18.54
CA SER A 48 12.30 5.28 17.56
C SER A 48 10.94 4.77 18.03
N ALA A 49 10.76 4.54 19.34
CA ALA A 49 9.48 4.18 19.94
C ALA A 49 8.44 5.30 19.74
N PHE A 50 8.83 6.54 20.05
CA PHE A 50 8.00 7.72 19.85
C PHE A 50 7.62 7.89 18.37
N GLU A 51 8.59 7.86 17.46
CA GLU A 51 8.35 7.99 16.03
C GLU A 51 7.38 6.93 15.48
N LEU A 52 7.53 5.67 15.91
CA LEU A 52 6.63 4.59 15.50
C LEU A 52 5.21 4.83 16.02
N LEU A 53 5.05 5.24 17.29
CA LEU A 53 3.74 5.50 17.89
C LEU A 53 3.04 6.66 17.17
N CYS A 54 3.75 7.76 16.91
CA CYS A 54 3.20 8.91 16.19
C CYS A 54 2.86 8.59 14.72
N ASP A 55 3.61 7.71 14.05
CA ASP A 55 3.31 7.29 12.68
C ASP A 55 2.10 6.34 12.58
N LYS A 56 1.88 5.51 13.61
CA LYS A 56 0.92 4.39 13.56
C LYS A 56 -0.38 4.64 14.31
N ILE A 57 -0.38 5.54 15.29
CA ILE A 57 -1.54 5.82 16.12
C ILE A 57 -2.11 7.18 15.73
N ILE A 58 -3.44 7.26 15.73
CA ILE A 58 -4.16 8.49 15.45
C ILE A 58 -3.70 9.58 16.43
N ARG A 59 -3.22 10.71 15.90
CA ARG A 59 -2.60 11.82 16.65
C ARG A 59 -3.41 12.32 17.84
N ASN A 60 -4.74 12.21 17.79
CA ASN A 60 -5.63 12.73 18.84
C ASN A 60 -5.92 11.72 19.96
N LEU A 61 -5.43 10.47 19.85
CA LEU A 61 -5.72 9.44 20.84
C LEU A 61 -4.83 9.56 22.09
N PHE A 62 -3.56 9.91 21.90
CA PHE A 62 -2.61 10.10 22.99
C PHE A 62 -1.69 11.30 22.73
N PRO A 63 -1.42 12.14 23.73
CA PRO A 63 -0.46 13.22 23.59
C PRO A 63 0.98 12.70 23.83
N PHE A 64 1.48 11.84 22.93
CA PHE A 64 2.77 11.14 23.14
C PHE A 64 3.93 12.05 23.53
N ARG A 65 4.00 13.26 22.95
CA ARG A 65 5.09 14.20 23.24
C ARG A 65 5.04 14.69 24.69
N GLN A 66 3.85 15.09 25.15
CA GLN A 66 3.65 15.55 26.53
C GLN A 66 3.88 14.40 27.52
N LEU A 67 3.48 13.16 27.17
CA LEU A 67 3.73 12.00 28.02
C LEU A 67 5.23 11.73 28.24
N VAL A 68 6.07 11.99 27.23
CA VAL A 68 7.53 11.86 27.37
C VAL A 68 8.13 13.07 28.09
N LEU A 69 7.77 14.29 27.69
CA LEU A 69 8.37 15.52 28.21
C LEU A 69 7.92 15.86 29.64
N ASP A 70 6.62 15.81 29.90
CA ASP A 70 6.01 16.22 31.18
C ASP A 70 5.85 15.03 32.14
N GLY A 71 5.49 13.86 31.58
CA GLY A 71 5.19 12.65 32.35
C GLY A 71 6.39 11.76 32.66
N GLN A 72 7.58 12.04 32.09
CA GLN A 72 8.77 11.19 32.16
C GLN A 72 8.50 9.70 31.81
N ILE A 73 7.45 9.42 31.03
CA ILE A 73 7.10 8.04 30.71
C ILE A 73 8.08 7.51 29.67
N ASN A 74 8.80 6.47 30.04
CA ASN A 74 9.62 5.73 29.09
C ASN A 74 8.79 4.63 28.43
N PHE A 75 8.39 4.84 27.17
CA PHE A 75 7.53 3.91 26.42
C PHE A 75 8.08 2.49 26.29
N ILE A 76 9.39 2.29 26.44
CA ILE A 76 10.01 0.97 26.36
C ILE A 76 9.90 0.22 27.69
N LEU A 77 9.97 0.95 28.80
CA LEU A 77 9.92 0.39 30.14
C LEU A 77 8.48 0.26 30.66
N GLU A 78 7.63 1.21 30.29
CA GLU A 78 6.24 1.23 30.70
C GLU A 78 5.47 0.06 30.03
N PRO A 79 4.85 -0.84 30.83
CA PRO A 79 4.19 -2.05 30.34
C PRO A 79 3.19 -1.84 29.21
N PHE A 80 2.31 -0.85 29.32
CA PHE A 80 1.24 -0.62 28.36
C PHE A 80 1.80 -0.15 27.01
N PHE A 81 2.65 0.88 26.99
CA PHE A 81 3.28 1.39 25.78
C PHE A 81 4.22 0.35 25.15
N ARG A 82 4.96 -0.40 25.96
CA ARG A 82 5.80 -1.50 25.45
C ARG A 82 4.94 -2.55 24.74
N GLN A 83 3.82 -2.95 25.35
CA GLN A 83 2.91 -3.92 24.74
C GLN A 83 2.23 -3.37 23.47
N LEU A 84 1.93 -2.08 23.44
CA LEU A 84 1.40 -1.38 22.28
C LEU A 84 2.40 -1.38 21.12
N ILE A 85 3.67 -1.03 21.38
CA ILE A 85 4.76 -1.09 20.39
C ILE A 85 4.92 -2.52 19.87
N ILE A 86 5.00 -3.53 20.75
CA ILE A 86 5.10 -4.94 20.34
C ILE A 86 3.93 -5.33 19.44
N THR A 87 2.71 -4.89 19.76
CA THR A 87 1.51 -5.17 18.98
C THR A 87 1.60 -4.55 17.58
N ILE A 88 2.03 -3.29 17.48
CA ILE A 88 2.26 -2.60 16.20
C ILE A 88 3.32 -3.34 15.38
N CYS A 89 4.47 -3.68 15.98
CA CYS A 89 5.53 -4.38 15.28
C CYS A 89 5.06 -5.75 14.75
N LYS A 90 4.32 -6.52 15.55
CA LYS A 90 3.71 -7.79 15.10
C LYS A 90 2.74 -7.59 13.95
N TYR A 91 1.91 -6.56 14.01
CA TYR A 91 0.98 -6.25 12.93
C TYR A 91 1.72 -5.96 11.63
N ASP A 92 2.75 -5.11 11.69
CA ASP A 92 3.55 -4.76 10.52
C ASP A 92 4.31 -5.98 9.95
N LEU A 93 4.88 -6.84 10.80
CA LEU A 93 5.49 -8.09 10.36
C LEU A 93 4.50 -9.02 9.70
N LYS A 94 3.29 -9.13 10.24
CA LYS A 94 2.21 -9.88 9.62
C LYS A 94 1.87 -9.31 8.25
N GLN A 95 1.76 -7.98 8.11
CA GLN A 95 1.52 -7.35 6.81
C GLN A 95 2.69 -7.55 5.82
N MET A 96 3.94 -7.52 6.29
CA MET A 96 5.12 -7.82 5.45
C MET A 96 5.10 -9.28 4.96
N LYS A 97 4.73 -10.24 5.82
CA LYS A 97 4.61 -11.65 5.45
C LYS A 97 3.44 -11.89 4.49
N GLU A 98 2.23 -11.48 4.87
CA GLU A 98 0.99 -11.82 4.17
C GLU A 98 0.72 -10.95 2.94
N LYS A 99 1.33 -9.78 2.84
CA LYS A 99 1.05 -8.81 1.76
C LYS A 99 2.29 -8.18 1.15
N SER A 100 3.49 -8.58 1.58
CA SER A 100 4.75 -7.95 1.16
C SER A 100 4.76 -6.43 1.38
N ARG A 101 4.00 -5.97 2.40
CA ARG A 101 3.74 -4.55 2.67
C ARG A 101 4.99 -3.89 3.25
N THR A 102 5.85 -3.39 2.39
CA THR A 102 7.15 -2.81 2.75
C THR A 102 7.08 -1.29 2.72
N LYS A 103 7.40 -0.64 3.84
CA LYS A 103 7.36 0.83 3.97
C LYS A 103 8.49 1.45 3.16
N ILE A 104 8.18 2.52 2.43
CA ILE A 104 9.19 3.35 1.76
C ILE A 104 9.31 4.67 2.51
N ALA A 105 10.52 5.22 2.56
CA ALA A 105 10.78 6.51 3.19
C ALA A 105 9.91 7.62 2.57
N LYS A 106 9.28 8.46 3.40
CA LYS A 106 8.38 9.57 2.97
C LYS A 106 9.09 10.62 2.10
N THR A 107 10.41 10.65 2.15
CA THR A 107 11.29 11.50 1.34
C THR A 107 11.64 10.90 -0.02
N LYS A 108 11.25 9.65 -0.28
CA LYS A 108 11.58 8.86 -1.47
C LYS A 108 10.36 8.33 -2.23
N ALA A 109 9.16 8.37 -1.63
CA ALA A 109 7.92 8.00 -2.30
C ALA A 109 6.68 8.58 -1.59
N ARG A 110 5.60 8.80 -2.34
CA ARG A 110 4.30 9.29 -1.83
C ARG A 110 3.12 8.77 -2.65
N ASN A 111 1.95 8.69 -2.02
CA ASN A 111 0.68 8.64 -2.75
C ASN A 111 0.26 10.07 -3.05
N MET A 112 -0.13 10.35 -4.29
CA MET A 112 -0.48 11.71 -4.74
C MET A 112 -1.73 11.67 -5.60
N ILE A 113 -2.62 12.64 -5.42
CA ILE A 113 -3.76 12.82 -6.32
C ILE A 113 -3.22 13.25 -7.69
N GLY A 114 -3.74 12.64 -8.75
CA GLY A 114 -3.43 13.05 -10.13
C GLY A 114 -4.24 14.26 -10.56
N ILE A 115 -3.58 15.21 -11.23
CA ILE A 115 -4.25 16.32 -11.90
C ILE A 115 -3.62 16.55 -13.29
N VAL A 116 -4.29 17.36 -14.12
CA VAL A 116 -3.80 17.72 -15.47
C VAL A 116 -3.08 19.07 -15.46
N ASP A 117 -2.06 19.20 -16.30
CA ASP A 117 -1.44 20.48 -16.63
C ASP A 117 -2.37 21.33 -17.52
N GLU A 118 -3.17 22.18 -16.88
CA GLU A 118 -4.07 23.12 -17.54
C GLU A 118 -3.35 24.18 -18.40
N TYR A 119 -2.04 24.39 -18.19
CA TYR A 119 -1.27 25.37 -18.95
C TYR A 119 -0.65 24.81 -20.23
N GLY A 120 -0.58 23.47 -20.37
CA GLY A 120 -0.02 22.82 -21.56
C GLY A 120 1.47 23.04 -21.74
N ILE A 121 2.22 23.04 -20.64
CA ILE A 121 3.67 23.26 -20.61
C ILE A 121 4.40 21.92 -20.64
N LEU A 122 3.95 20.93 -19.88
CA LEU A 122 4.58 19.61 -19.79
C LEU A 122 4.50 18.88 -21.12
N GLU A 123 5.63 18.29 -21.54
CA GLU A 123 5.69 17.42 -22.71
C GLU A 123 5.29 15.98 -22.35
N TYR A 124 4.92 15.20 -23.37
CA TYR A 124 4.63 13.77 -23.18
C TYR A 124 5.87 13.04 -22.63
N GLY A 125 5.69 12.28 -21.55
CA GLY A 125 6.76 11.64 -20.78
C GLY A 125 7.26 12.47 -19.59
N GLN A 126 6.79 13.71 -19.43
CA GLN A 126 7.11 14.56 -18.28
C GLN A 126 5.98 14.62 -17.27
N VAL A 127 6.32 14.85 -16.00
CA VAL A 127 5.38 15.16 -14.93
C VAL A 127 5.92 16.32 -14.09
N PHE A 128 5.05 17.08 -13.42
CA PHE A 128 5.46 18.01 -12.38
C PHE A 128 5.07 17.47 -11.01
N ILE A 129 6.02 17.49 -10.07
CA ILE A 129 5.82 17.01 -8.72
C ILE A 129 6.54 17.94 -7.75
N GLN A 130 5.76 18.56 -6.87
CA GLN A 130 6.22 19.32 -5.72
C GLN A 130 5.51 18.80 -4.48
N PHE A 131 6.25 18.53 -3.41
CA PHE A 131 5.70 17.93 -2.20
C PHE A 131 6.14 18.67 -0.95
N SER A 132 5.27 18.70 0.05
CA SER A 132 5.52 19.38 1.32
C SER A 132 6.48 18.54 2.17
N ASN A 133 7.55 19.15 2.68
CA ASN A 133 8.52 18.43 3.51
C ASN A 133 7.86 18.07 4.83
N MET A 134 7.72 16.77 5.08
CA MET A 134 7.11 16.28 6.30
C MET A 134 8.10 16.48 7.44
N LYS A 135 7.75 17.29 8.44
CA LYS A 135 8.47 17.30 9.72
C LYS A 135 8.33 15.87 10.29
N GLN A 136 9.43 15.12 10.38
CA GLN A 136 9.42 13.90 11.20
C GLN A 136 9.19 14.35 12.63
N GLU A 137 8.13 13.84 13.26
CA GLU A 137 7.93 14.03 14.69
C GLU A 137 9.09 13.35 15.42
N SER A 138 10.10 14.13 15.77
CA SER A 138 11.22 13.69 16.60
C SER A 138 10.97 14.15 18.04
N LEU A 139 11.52 13.43 19.00
CA LEU A 139 11.46 13.86 20.42
C LEU A 139 12.18 15.19 20.66
N THR A 140 13.18 15.51 19.84
CA THR A 140 14.08 16.66 20.02
C THR A 140 13.73 17.86 19.15
N GLY A 141 12.80 17.73 18.20
CA GLY A 141 12.42 18.85 17.34
C GLY A 141 11.60 19.88 18.12
N ASP A 142 11.98 21.16 18.02
CA ASP A 142 11.14 22.24 18.51
C ASP A 142 9.86 22.29 17.66
N GLY A 143 8.71 22.21 18.32
CA GLY A 143 7.40 22.30 17.69
C GLY A 143 7.07 23.73 17.30
N ASP A 144 7.98 24.43 16.62
CA ASP A 144 7.72 25.79 16.18
C ASP A 144 6.65 25.76 15.08
N GLU A 145 5.47 26.26 15.46
CA GLU A 145 4.27 26.41 14.65
C GLU A 145 4.41 27.50 13.57
N ASN A 146 5.55 28.20 13.52
CA ASN A 146 5.81 29.38 12.68
C ASN A 146 6.77 29.14 11.51
N ASP A 147 7.22 27.92 11.24
CA ASP A 147 8.02 27.66 10.03
C ASP A 147 7.13 27.55 8.80
N GLU A 148 7.45 28.34 7.78
CA GLU A 148 6.88 28.23 6.45
C GLU A 148 6.92 26.76 5.97
N GLU A 149 5.83 26.31 5.36
CA GLU A 149 5.71 24.97 4.78
C GLU A 149 6.76 24.79 3.66
N THR A 150 7.93 24.26 4.04
CA THR A 150 9.00 24.02 3.08
C THR A 150 8.59 22.93 2.10
N THR A 151 8.78 23.16 0.81
CA THR A 151 8.43 22.20 -0.25
C THR A 151 9.67 21.81 -1.05
N THR A 152 9.68 20.59 -1.56
CA THR A 152 10.72 20.10 -2.47
C THR A 152 10.12 19.82 -3.84
N ILE A 153 10.79 20.28 -4.89
CA ILE A 153 10.42 20.00 -6.29
C ILE A 153 11.30 18.86 -6.81
N LEU A 154 10.69 17.84 -7.40
CA LEU A 154 11.41 16.72 -8.02
C LEU A 154 11.92 17.09 -9.42
N LYS A 155 13.19 16.77 -9.69
CA LYS A 155 13.86 17.00 -10.99
C LYS A 155 14.58 15.74 -11.48
N GLN A 156 13.94 14.58 -11.32
CA GLN A 156 14.52 13.27 -11.60
C GLN A 156 13.49 12.30 -12.18
N ARG A 157 13.95 11.12 -12.62
CA ARG A 157 13.04 10.05 -13.05
C ARG A 157 12.24 9.52 -11.86
N VAL A 158 10.98 9.22 -12.11
CA VAL A 158 10.06 8.64 -11.13
C VAL A 158 9.33 7.49 -11.77
N VAL A 159 8.99 6.46 -10.99
CA VAL A 159 8.07 5.40 -11.42
C VAL A 159 6.73 5.59 -10.72
N VAL A 160 5.66 5.45 -11.48
CA VAL A 160 4.29 5.71 -11.06
C VAL A 160 3.45 4.47 -11.32
N THR A 161 2.64 4.10 -10.33
CA THR A 161 1.68 3.00 -10.41
C THR A 161 0.35 3.44 -9.80
N LYS A 162 -0.77 2.90 -10.29
CA LYS A 162 -2.07 2.94 -9.61
C LYS A 162 -2.37 1.55 -9.05
N ASN A 163 -3.01 1.48 -7.90
CA ASN A 163 -3.55 0.21 -7.41
C ASN A 163 -5.04 0.09 -7.74
N PRO A 164 -5.51 -1.08 -8.21
CA PRO A 164 -4.74 -2.29 -8.55
C PRO A 164 -3.95 -2.17 -9.87
N CYS A 165 -2.69 -2.63 -9.90
CA CYS A 165 -1.88 -2.78 -11.13
C CYS A 165 -1.55 -4.25 -11.40
N HIS A 166 -1.73 -4.72 -12.62
CA HIS A 166 -1.56 -6.14 -12.98
C HIS A 166 -0.86 -6.32 -14.32
N HIS A 167 -1.15 -5.44 -15.29
CA HIS A 167 -0.56 -5.53 -16.61
C HIS A 167 0.90 -5.06 -16.57
N PRO A 168 1.84 -5.69 -17.32
CA PRO A 168 3.23 -5.25 -17.37
C PRO A 168 3.43 -3.76 -17.71
N GLY A 169 2.50 -3.15 -18.43
CA GLY A 169 2.48 -1.73 -18.78
C GLY A 169 2.03 -0.76 -17.67
N ASP A 170 1.50 -1.24 -16.54
CA ASP A 170 0.88 -0.41 -15.48
C ASP A 170 1.89 0.37 -14.64
N ALA A 171 3.16 -0.02 -14.67
CA ALA A 171 4.24 0.70 -14.00
C ALA A 171 4.98 1.57 -15.02
N ARG A 172 4.69 2.88 -14.97
CA ARG A 172 5.20 3.86 -15.95
C ARG A 172 6.28 4.73 -15.32
N THR A 173 7.39 4.90 -16.03
CA THR A 173 8.48 5.81 -15.67
C THR A 173 8.32 7.12 -16.41
N PHE A 174 8.43 8.24 -15.69
CA PHE A 174 8.35 9.60 -16.22
C PHE A 174 9.54 10.44 -15.76
N GLN A 175 9.81 11.54 -16.47
CA GLN A 175 10.77 12.55 -16.04
C GLN A 175 10.04 13.64 -15.24
N ALA A 176 10.34 13.76 -13.95
CA ALA A 176 9.87 14.91 -13.18
C ALA A 176 10.68 16.16 -13.57
N VAL A 177 9.98 17.26 -13.87
CA VAL A 177 10.58 18.53 -14.28
C VAL A 177 10.05 19.68 -13.44
N ASP A 178 10.83 20.76 -13.35
CA ASP A 178 10.43 21.99 -12.68
C ASP A 178 9.81 22.95 -13.70
N SER A 179 8.70 23.59 -13.32
CA SER A 179 8.02 24.61 -14.09
C SER A 179 7.49 25.67 -13.14
N GLU A 180 7.94 26.91 -13.31
CA GLU A 180 7.55 28.04 -12.45
C GLU A 180 6.02 28.22 -12.38
N LYS A 181 5.33 28.02 -13.50
CA LYS A 181 3.87 28.13 -13.59
C LYS A 181 3.13 27.05 -12.79
N LEU A 182 3.78 25.92 -12.48
CA LEU A 182 3.17 24.80 -11.76
C LEU A 182 3.54 24.76 -10.27
N ARG A 183 4.45 25.61 -9.78
CA ARG A 183 4.94 25.59 -8.37
C ARG A 183 3.89 25.91 -7.31
N HIS A 184 2.73 26.41 -7.70
CA HIS A 184 1.60 26.59 -6.79
C HIS A 184 0.89 25.26 -6.48
N LEU A 185 1.11 24.22 -7.27
CA LEU A 185 0.55 22.88 -7.09
C LEU A 185 1.47 22.08 -6.16
N LYS A 186 0.94 21.65 -5.01
CA LYS A 186 1.66 20.93 -3.95
C LYS A 186 0.97 19.61 -3.62
N ASP A 187 1.77 18.59 -3.31
CA ASP A 187 1.32 17.24 -2.90
C ASP A 187 0.38 16.54 -3.90
N VAL A 188 0.58 16.85 -5.19
CA VAL A 188 -0.12 16.28 -6.34
C VAL A 188 0.89 15.89 -7.42
N ILE A 189 0.51 14.96 -8.28
CA ILE A 189 1.24 14.66 -9.52
C ILE A 189 0.50 15.30 -10.69
N VAL A 190 1.21 16.14 -11.45
CA VAL A 190 0.64 16.83 -12.61
C VAL A 190 1.06 16.10 -13.88
N PHE A 191 0.06 15.62 -14.61
CA PHE A 191 0.24 14.93 -15.89
C PHE A 191 0.11 15.91 -17.07
N PRO A 192 0.82 15.66 -18.20
CA PRO A 192 0.73 16.49 -19.38
C PRO A 192 -0.61 16.27 -20.09
N GLN A 193 -1.18 17.33 -20.64
CA GLN A 193 -2.29 17.22 -21.61
C GLN A 193 -1.81 16.89 -23.04
N LYS A 194 -0.49 16.99 -23.29
CA LYS A 194 0.13 16.65 -24.58
C LYS A 194 0.43 15.17 -24.67
N GLY A 195 0.29 14.61 -25.88
CA GLY A 195 0.73 13.25 -26.18
C GLY A 195 -0.28 12.46 -27.00
N ARG A 196 0.10 11.21 -27.31
CA ARG A 196 -0.72 10.27 -28.08
C ARG A 196 -1.83 9.61 -27.26
N ARG A 197 -1.63 9.50 -25.94
CA ARG A 197 -2.52 8.81 -24.99
C ARG A 197 -2.37 9.48 -23.61
N PRO A 198 -3.45 9.74 -22.86
CA PRO A 198 -3.32 10.33 -21.52
C PRO A 198 -2.51 9.41 -20.59
N HIS A 199 -1.47 9.92 -19.91
CA HIS A 199 -0.69 9.12 -18.96
C HIS A 199 -1.50 8.44 -17.84
N PRO A 200 -2.54 9.08 -17.26
CA PRO A 200 -3.49 8.40 -16.38
C PRO A 200 -4.03 7.09 -16.95
N ASN A 201 -4.53 7.12 -18.19
CA ASN A 201 -5.12 5.97 -18.85
C ASN A 201 -4.09 4.86 -19.14
N GLU A 202 -2.81 5.21 -19.31
CA GLU A 202 -1.72 4.24 -19.44
C GLU A 202 -1.37 3.51 -18.13
N ILE A 203 -1.83 4.03 -16.99
CA ILE A 203 -1.55 3.50 -15.65
C ILE A 203 -2.83 2.85 -15.14
N SER A 204 -3.05 1.57 -15.46
CA SER A 204 -4.21 0.80 -15.00
C SER A 204 -5.56 1.45 -15.35
N GLY A 205 -5.67 2.10 -16.52
CA GLY A 205 -6.92 2.71 -16.99
C GLY A 205 -7.43 3.87 -16.12
N SER A 206 -6.53 4.54 -15.40
CA SER A 206 -6.87 5.64 -14.49
C SER A 206 -7.44 6.85 -15.22
N ASP A 207 -8.20 7.66 -14.49
CA ASP A 207 -8.56 9.02 -14.89
C ASP A 207 -8.11 10.04 -13.83
N LEU A 208 -8.72 11.22 -13.81
CA LEU A 208 -8.38 12.35 -12.94
C LEU A 208 -9.61 12.84 -12.15
N ASP A 209 -10.53 11.94 -11.79
CA ASP A 209 -11.74 12.25 -11.01
C ASP A 209 -11.53 12.21 -9.47
N GLY A 210 -10.30 11.91 -9.04
CA GLY A 210 -9.94 11.67 -7.64
C GLY A 210 -8.91 10.57 -7.45
N ASP A 211 -8.47 9.91 -8.54
CA ASP A 211 -7.48 8.85 -8.51
C ASP A 211 -6.15 9.25 -7.84
N GLU A 212 -5.64 8.35 -7.00
CA GLU A 212 -4.36 8.47 -6.31
C GLU A 212 -3.30 7.55 -6.92
N TYR A 213 -2.10 8.09 -7.09
CA TYR A 213 -0.97 7.45 -7.72
C TYR A 213 0.16 7.25 -6.72
N ALA A 214 0.67 6.02 -6.66
CA ALA A 214 1.87 5.70 -5.91
C ALA A 214 3.09 6.11 -6.75
N VAL A 215 3.76 7.18 -6.33
CA VAL A 215 4.94 7.75 -6.99
C VAL A 215 6.18 7.37 -6.19
N TYR A 216 7.13 6.71 -6.84
CA TYR A 216 8.41 6.33 -6.26
C TYR A 216 9.54 7.05 -7.00
N TRP A 217 10.43 7.67 -6.23
CA TRP A 217 11.66 8.29 -6.70
C TRP A 217 12.88 7.84 -5.86
N HIS A 218 12.73 6.67 -5.25
CA HIS A 218 13.82 5.92 -4.66
C HIS A 218 14.69 5.36 -5.78
N GLU A 219 15.98 5.67 -5.77
CA GLU A 219 16.91 5.32 -6.86
C GLU A 219 16.91 3.81 -7.16
N ASP A 220 16.87 2.98 -6.12
CA ASP A 220 16.82 1.52 -6.24
C ASP A 220 15.49 0.94 -6.74
N LEU A 221 14.45 1.76 -6.91
CA LEU A 221 13.12 1.33 -7.37
C LEU A 221 12.71 1.91 -8.72
N VAL A 222 13.47 2.85 -9.28
CA VAL A 222 13.12 3.50 -10.56
C VAL A 222 13.75 2.71 -11.72
N PRO A 223 12.94 2.06 -12.59
CA PRO A 223 13.49 1.29 -13.69
C PRO A 223 14.22 2.17 -14.72
N THR A 224 15.33 1.65 -15.23
CA THR A 224 16.10 2.27 -16.32
C THR A 224 15.63 1.83 -17.71
N THR A 225 14.87 0.73 -17.77
CA THR A 225 14.27 0.17 -18.99
C THR A 225 13.17 1.07 -19.56
N ASP A 226 12.85 0.92 -20.85
CA ASP A 226 11.78 1.70 -21.52
C ASP A 226 10.39 1.20 -21.15
N ASN A 227 9.41 2.09 -20.98
CA ASN A 227 8.06 1.68 -20.59
C ASN A 227 7.47 0.64 -21.56
N ILE A 228 6.77 -0.35 -20.99
CA ILE A 228 6.03 -1.35 -21.77
C ILE A 228 4.74 -0.70 -22.30
N GLU A 229 4.26 -1.18 -23.45
CA GLU A 229 3.01 -0.71 -24.03
C GLU A 229 1.85 -0.99 -23.05
N PRO A 230 1.05 0.04 -22.70
CA PRO A 230 -0.07 -0.11 -21.78
C PRO A 230 -1.19 -0.95 -22.39
N TYR A 231 -1.97 -1.61 -21.54
CA TYR A 231 -3.14 -2.37 -21.96
C TYR A 231 -4.19 -1.44 -22.61
N ASP A 232 -5.03 -1.99 -23.49
CA ASP A 232 -6.12 -1.21 -24.11
C ASP A 232 -7.34 -1.18 -23.17
N TYR A 233 -7.35 -0.18 -22.28
CA TYR A 233 -8.42 0.04 -21.31
C TYR A 233 -9.70 0.59 -21.94
N ASP A 234 -9.63 1.15 -23.14
CA ASP A 234 -10.78 1.78 -23.81
C ASP A 234 -11.59 0.75 -24.62
N SER A 235 -11.02 -0.42 -24.90
CA SER A 235 -11.68 -1.54 -25.57
C SER A 235 -12.72 -2.28 -24.71
N GLN A 236 -12.91 -1.85 -23.45
CA GLN A 236 -13.84 -2.50 -22.54
C GLN A 236 -15.30 -2.41 -23.00
N ASP A 237 -16.05 -3.42 -22.60
CA ASP A 237 -17.44 -3.58 -22.95
C ASP A 237 -18.34 -2.44 -22.42
N GLN A 238 -19.19 -1.89 -23.28
CA GLN A 238 -20.16 -0.88 -22.86
C GLN A 238 -21.28 -1.48 -21.99
N PRO A 239 -21.81 -0.71 -21.02
CA PRO A 239 -22.98 -1.12 -20.24
C PRO A 239 -24.18 -1.45 -21.14
N GLU A 240 -24.97 -2.43 -20.72
CA GLU A 240 -26.22 -2.76 -21.41
C GLU A 240 -27.19 -1.58 -21.33
N LYS A 241 -27.63 -1.08 -22.48
CA LYS A 241 -28.66 -0.03 -22.56
C LYS A 241 -30.03 -0.68 -22.66
N LEU A 242 -30.93 -0.31 -21.74
CA LEU A 242 -32.32 -0.73 -21.80
C LEU A 242 -33.13 0.27 -22.64
N ASP A 243 -33.82 -0.22 -23.67
CA ASP A 243 -34.73 0.58 -24.52
C ASP A 243 -36.08 0.90 -23.83
N ARG A 244 -36.12 0.82 -22.50
CA ARG A 244 -37.31 1.05 -21.67
C ARG A 244 -36.95 1.77 -20.37
N PRO A 245 -37.92 2.41 -19.69
CA PRO A 245 -37.69 2.96 -18.36
C PRO A 245 -37.18 1.91 -17.36
N ILE A 246 -36.28 2.36 -16.47
CA ILE A 246 -35.73 1.53 -15.39
C ILE A 246 -36.85 1.20 -14.39
N THR A 247 -36.95 -0.07 -14.03
CA THR A 247 -37.91 -0.59 -13.06
C THR A 247 -37.20 -0.96 -11.75
N ARG A 248 -37.99 -1.20 -10.68
CA ARG A 248 -37.43 -1.70 -9.41
C ARG A 248 -36.79 -3.08 -9.56
N ASP A 249 -37.29 -3.91 -10.46
CA ASP A 249 -36.75 -5.25 -10.68
C ASP A 249 -35.35 -5.19 -11.30
N ASP A 250 -35.09 -4.21 -12.17
CA ASP A 250 -33.74 -3.97 -12.71
C ASP A 250 -32.76 -3.59 -11.60
N ILE A 251 -33.18 -2.69 -10.70
CA ILE A 251 -32.36 -2.27 -9.56
C ILE A 251 -32.06 -3.46 -8.65
N ASN A 252 -33.09 -4.26 -8.33
CA ASN A 252 -32.92 -5.46 -7.49
C ASN A 252 -31.96 -6.44 -8.14
N LYS A 253 -32.06 -6.67 -9.46
CA LYS A 253 -31.15 -7.55 -10.20
C LYS A 253 -29.71 -7.06 -10.11
N VAL A 254 -29.45 -5.78 -10.40
CA VAL A 254 -28.09 -5.23 -10.31
C VAL A 254 -27.52 -5.33 -8.89
N VAL A 255 -28.32 -5.04 -7.87
CA VAL A 255 -27.88 -5.17 -6.47
C VAL A 255 -27.55 -6.61 -6.09
N LEU A 256 -28.36 -7.58 -6.53
CA LEU A 256 -28.09 -9.00 -6.31
C LEU A 256 -26.84 -9.44 -7.05
N ASP A 257 -26.70 -9.06 -8.32
CA ASP A 257 -25.52 -9.36 -9.13
C ASP A 257 -24.26 -8.82 -8.45
N ILE A 258 -24.25 -7.54 -8.00
CA ILE A 258 -23.14 -6.93 -7.25
C ILE A 258 -22.88 -7.65 -5.92
N SER A 259 -23.93 -8.05 -5.19
CA SER A 259 -23.78 -8.72 -3.90
C SER A 259 -23.21 -10.14 -4.03
N GLU A 260 -23.44 -10.81 -5.16
CA GLU A 260 -22.93 -12.16 -5.44
C GLU A 260 -21.51 -12.14 -6.04
N GLN A 261 -20.99 -10.96 -6.40
CA GLN A 261 -19.64 -10.78 -6.92
C GLN A 261 -18.57 -11.17 -5.90
N ASN A 262 -17.86 -12.26 -6.19
CA ASN A 262 -16.72 -12.72 -5.39
C ASN A 262 -15.64 -13.36 -6.27
N CYS A 263 -15.40 -12.75 -7.44
CA CYS A 263 -14.42 -13.21 -8.42
C CYS A 263 -13.12 -12.39 -8.38
N LEU A 264 -13.19 -11.06 -8.20
CA LEU A 264 -12.02 -10.17 -8.24
C LEU A 264 -10.86 -10.62 -7.34
N GLY A 265 -11.12 -10.86 -6.05
CA GLY A 265 -10.05 -11.30 -5.12
C GLY A 265 -9.44 -12.64 -5.50
N LYS A 266 -10.24 -13.55 -6.06
CA LYS A 266 -9.77 -14.86 -6.54
C LYS A 266 -8.94 -14.71 -7.81
N LEU A 267 -9.35 -13.83 -8.73
CA LEU A 267 -8.61 -13.49 -9.94
C LEU A 267 -7.24 -12.89 -9.61
N CYS A 268 -7.18 -11.91 -8.71
CA CYS A 268 -5.90 -11.30 -8.30
C CYS A 268 -4.94 -12.33 -7.67
N SER A 269 -5.46 -13.22 -6.83
CA SER A 269 -4.66 -14.31 -6.23
C SER A 269 -4.17 -15.31 -7.28
N LEU A 270 -5.04 -15.65 -8.23
CA LEU A 270 -4.71 -16.54 -9.34
C LEU A 270 -3.66 -15.93 -10.28
N HIS A 271 -3.80 -14.65 -10.61
CA HIS A 271 -2.83 -13.89 -11.40
C HIS A 271 -1.43 -13.97 -10.78
N LEU A 272 -1.31 -13.72 -9.47
CA LEU A 272 -0.02 -13.85 -8.78
C LEU A 272 0.58 -15.25 -8.91
N ALA A 273 -0.24 -16.31 -8.84
CA ALA A 273 0.24 -17.68 -9.00
C ALA A 273 0.66 -18.00 -10.44
N TYR A 274 -0.06 -17.48 -11.44
CA TYR A 274 0.30 -17.61 -12.84
C TYR A 274 1.59 -16.87 -13.16
N VAL A 275 1.72 -15.63 -12.69
CA VAL A 275 2.92 -14.82 -12.88
C VAL A 275 4.15 -15.48 -12.26
N ASP A 276 4.04 -16.04 -11.04
CA ASP A 276 5.17 -16.74 -10.42
C ASP A 276 5.59 -17.98 -11.20
N LYS A 277 4.64 -18.67 -11.84
CA LYS A 277 4.91 -19.90 -12.59
C LYS A 277 5.40 -19.66 -14.02
N TYR A 278 4.88 -18.63 -14.70
CA TYR A 278 5.06 -18.45 -16.14
C TYR A 278 5.73 -17.12 -16.53
N GLY A 279 5.81 -16.14 -15.63
CA GLY A 279 6.29 -14.79 -15.92
C GLY A 279 5.17 -13.78 -16.17
N VAL A 280 5.47 -12.49 -16.01
CA VAL A 280 4.51 -11.37 -16.12
C VAL A 280 4.02 -11.16 -17.57
N ASP A 281 4.91 -11.37 -18.54
CA ASP A 281 4.71 -11.17 -19.97
C ASP A 281 4.08 -12.38 -20.69
N HIS A 282 3.84 -13.48 -19.98
CA HIS A 282 3.19 -14.65 -20.54
C HIS A 282 1.75 -14.32 -20.96
N GLU A 283 1.32 -14.79 -22.14
CA GLU A 283 0.00 -14.51 -22.74
C GLU A 283 -1.17 -14.72 -21.76
N LYS A 284 -1.16 -15.84 -21.01
CA LYS A 284 -2.17 -16.12 -19.99
C LYS A 284 -2.16 -15.14 -18.81
N CYS A 285 -1.01 -14.60 -18.42
CA CYS A 285 -0.94 -13.60 -17.35
C CYS A 285 -1.54 -12.28 -17.84
N ILE A 286 -1.24 -11.88 -19.08
CA ILE A 286 -1.84 -10.71 -19.73
C ILE A 286 -3.36 -10.88 -19.88
N GLU A 287 -3.85 -12.05 -20.30
CA GLU A 287 -5.28 -12.36 -20.40
C GLU A 287 -5.98 -12.21 -19.03
N ILE A 288 -5.38 -12.77 -17.97
CA ILE A 288 -5.93 -12.67 -16.61
C ILE A 288 -5.86 -11.21 -16.11
N ALA A 289 -4.80 -10.45 -16.44
CA ALA A 289 -4.71 -9.04 -16.07
C ALA A 289 -5.82 -8.19 -16.74
N GLY A 290 -6.12 -8.45 -18.02
CA GLY A 290 -7.25 -7.85 -18.73
C GLY A 290 -8.59 -8.20 -18.06
N ALA A 291 -8.80 -9.48 -17.74
CA ALA A 291 -9.99 -9.91 -17.01
C ALA A 291 -10.11 -9.29 -15.61
N ILE A 292 -9.00 -9.00 -14.93
CA ILE A 292 -9.03 -8.25 -13.66
C ILE A 292 -9.49 -6.82 -13.90
N SER A 293 -9.00 -6.16 -14.95
CA SER A 293 -9.42 -4.80 -15.30
C SER A 293 -10.92 -4.73 -15.59
N GLU A 294 -11.43 -5.63 -16.42
CA GLU A 294 -12.86 -5.70 -16.75
C GLU A 294 -13.72 -6.00 -15.51
N GLU A 295 -13.24 -6.88 -14.62
CA GLU A 295 -13.95 -7.22 -13.37
C GLU A 295 -14.02 -6.03 -12.38
N VAL A 296 -13.03 -5.13 -12.38
CA VAL A 296 -13.09 -3.90 -11.57
C VAL A 296 -14.23 -2.99 -12.04
N ASP A 297 -14.44 -2.89 -13.35
CA ASP A 297 -15.51 -2.07 -13.94
C ASP A 297 -16.85 -2.81 -14.07
N ALA A 298 -16.93 -4.08 -13.68
CA ALA A 298 -18.15 -4.88 -13.75
C ALA A 298 -19.31 -4.28 -12.94
N GLY A 299 -19.02 -3.55 -11.84
CA GLY A 299 -20.05 -2.81 -11.09
C GLY A 299 -20.70 -1.68 -11.89
N LYS A 300 -20.03 -1.16 -12.94
CA LYS A 300 -20.53 -0.12 -13.84
C LYS A 300 -21.13 -0.72 -15.12
N THR A 301 -20.51 -1.76 -15.66
CA THR A 301 -20.87 -2.35 -16.96
C THR A 301 -21.89 -3.48 -16.84
N GLY A 302 -21.99 -4.12 -15.67
CA GLY A 302 -22.78 -5.33 -15.45
C GLY A 302 -22.18 -6.59 -16.09
N LYS A 303 -20.95 -6.51 -16.63
CA LYS A 303 -20.32 -7.62 -17.36
C LYS A 303 -19.15 -8.20 -16.57
N HIS A 304 -19.16 -9.52 -16.42
CA HIS A 304 -18.13 -10.28 -15.76
C HIS A 304 -17.34 -11.10 -16.78
N PRO A 305 -16.02 -10.91 -16.89
CA PRO A 305 -15.21 -11.62 -17.89
C PRO A 305 -15.22 -13.13 -17.65
N TYR A 306 -15.09 -13.56 -16.39
CA TYR A 306 -14.94 -14.97 -16.05
C TYR A 306 -16.01 -15.47 -15.07
N THR A 307 -16.50 -16.67 -15.36
CA THR A 307 -17.38 -17.42 -14.46
C THR A 307 -16.59 -18.17 -13.39
N LEU A 308 -17.28 -18.61 -12.33
CA LEU A 308 -16.69 -19.50 -11.31
C LEU A 308 -16.15 -20.81 -11.90
N GLN A 309 -16.73 -21.30 -13.00
CA GLN A 309 -16.23 -22.48 -13.70
C GLN A 309 -14.88 -22.20 -14.36
N LYS A 310 -14.73 -21.05 -15.03
CA LYS A 310 -13.46 -20.64 -15.63
C LYS A 310 -12.36 -20.50 -14.58
N LEU A 311 -12.67 -19.94 -13.41
CA LEU A 311 -11.74 -19.88 -12.28
C LEU A 311 -11.29 -21.28 -11.82
N LYS A 312 -12.20 -22.25 -11.76
CA LYS A 312 -11.87 -23.64 -11.41
C LYS A 312 -10.96 -24.28 -12.47
N GLU A 313 -11.19 -24.03 -13.75
CA GLU A 313 -10.34 -24.53 -14.84
C GLU A 313 -8.91 -23.99 -14.72
N LEU A 314 -8.76 -22.68 -14.54
CA LEU A 314 -7.45 -22.05 -14.36
C LEU A 314 -6.74 -22.58 -13.09
N ASN A 315 -7.48 -22.81 -12.01
CA ASN A 315 -6.93 -23.45 -10.80
C ASN A 315 -6.42 -24.87 -11.07
N SER A 316 -7.16 -25.66 -11.84
CA SER A 316 -6.77 -27.01 -12.23
C SER A 316 -5.52 -27.02 -13.09
N HIS A 317 -5.32 -26.05 -13.98
CA HIS A 317 -4.08 -25.91 -14.76
C HIS A 317 -2.83 -25.67 -13.88
N LEU A 318 -3.01 -25.05 -12.71
CA LEU A 318 -1.96 -24.91 -11.71
C LEU A 318 -1.80 -26.15 -10.82
N ASN A 319 -2.55 -27.23 -11.07
CA ASN A 319 -2.59 -28.44 -10.23
C ASN A 319 -2.92 -28.17 -8.75
N ASN A 320 -3.70 -27.11 -8.46
CA ASN A 320 -3.92 -26.59 -7.10
C ASN A 320 -2.64 -26.27 -6.31
N GLU A 321 -1.53 -26.07 -7.01
CA GLU A 321 -0.26 -25.66 -6.43
C GLU A 321 -0.15 -24.13 -6.37
N ARG A 322 0.50 -23.60 -5.34
CA ARG A 322 0.73 -22.16 -5.15
C ARG A 322 2.16 -21.87 -4.72
N PRO A 323 2.70 -20.69 -5.06
CA PRO A 323 3.93 -20.24 -4.44
C PRO A 323 3.74 -20.08 -2.94
N ASP A 324 4.79 -20.35 -2.18
CA ASP A 324 4.82 -20.36 -0.71
C ASP A 324 4.34 -19.06 -0.05
N TYR A 325 4.50 -17.91 -0.71
CA TYR A 325 3.98 -16.64 -0.19
C TYR A 325 2.44 -16.50 -0.26
N ILE A 326 1.75 -17.36 -1.00
CA ILE A 326 0.28 -17.50 -0.94
C ILE A 326 -0.04 -18.56 0.14
N ASP A 327 0.23 -18.16 1.39
CA ASP A 327 0.11 -18.98 2.61
C ASP A 327 -1.36 -19.31 2.94
N ASN A 328 -1.94 -20.21 2.15
CA ASN A 328 -3.30 -20.71 2.30
C ASN A 328 -3.29 -22.24 2.29
N LYS A 329 -3.75 -22.83 3.40
CA LYS A 329 -3.76 -24.27 3.69
C LYS A 329 -4.56 -25.13 2.71
N HIS A 330 -5.42 -24.52 1.88
CA HIS A 330 -6.19 -25.23 0.86
C HIS A 330 -5.38 -25.66 -0.36
N TYR A 331 -4.15 -25.16 -0.51
CA TYR A 331 -3.27 -25.45 -1.63
C TYR A 331 -2.03 -26.22 -1.19
N SER A 332 -1.42 -26.97 -2.10
CA SER A 332 -0.03 -27.38 -1.97
C SER A 332 0.88 -26.22 -2.32
N HIS A 333 2.07 -26.17 -1.70
CA HIS A 333 2.99 -25.04 -1.88
C HIS A 333 4.34 -25.46 -2.46
N TYR A 334 4.90 -24.61 -3.32
CA TYR A 334 6.29 -24.69 -3.76
C TYR A 334 7.07 -23.43 -3.35
N PRO A 335 8.39 -23.53 -3.09
CA PRO A 335 9.20 -22.37 -2.77
C PRO A 335 9.41 -21.51 -4.02
N SER A 336 8.75 -20.33 -4.07
CA SER A 336 8.93 -19.40 -5.18
C SER A 336 10.38 -18.91 -5.25
N LYS A 337 10.96 -18.90 -6.45
CA LYS A 337 12.32 -18.39 -6.69
C LYS A 337 12.37 -16.88 -6.87
N HIS A 338 11.21 -16.23 -7.01
CA HIS A 338 11.06 -14.81 -7.27
C HIS A 338 11.09 -13.99 -5.98
N VAL A 339 11.17 -12.67 -6.13
CA VAL A 339 11.27 -11.70 -5.03
C VAL A 339 10.22 -11.89 -3.94
N LEU A 340 8.95 -12.16 -4.29
CA LEU A 340 7.89 -12.33 -3.30
C LEU A 340 8.12 -13.54 -2.39
N GLY A 341 8.58 -14.66 -2.95
CA GLY A 341 8.99 -15.85 -2.17
C GLY A 341 10.18 -15.55 -1.26
N LYS A 342 11.18 -14.81 -1.76
CA LYS A 342 12.35 -14.40 -0.97
C LYS A 342 11.94 -13.53 0.23
N LEU A 343 11.10 -12.51 -0.01
CA LEU A 343 10.56 -11.61 1.02
C LEU A 343 9.73 -12.38 2.06
N PHE A 344 8.85 -13.28 1.62
CA PHE A 344 8.03 -14.09 2.50
C PHE A 344 8.87 -14.96 3.43
N ARG A 345 9.86 -15.68 2.88
CA ARG A 345 10.75 -16.54 3.66
C ARG A 345 11.68 -15.73 4.57
N SER A 346 12.11 -14.54 4.14
CA SER A 346 12.89 -13.63 4.99
C SER A 346 12.10 -13.23 6.23
N THR A 347 10.87 -12.73 6.05
CA THR A 347 10.01 -12.31 7.16
C THR A 347 9.63 -13.49 8.08
N SER A 348 9.33 -14.66 7.49
CA SER A 348 8.92 -15.86 8.24
C SER A 348 9.99 -16.36 9.21
N ARG A 349 11.29 -16.10 8.96
CA ARG A 349 12.38 -16.46 9.88
C ARG A 349 12.29 -15.73 11.22
N PHE A 350 11.70 -14.54 11.26
CA PHE A 350 11.64 -13.72 12.47
C PHE A 350 10.38 -13.96 13.31
N GLU A 351 9.32 -14.52 12.72
CA GLU A 351 8.01 -14.72 13.35
C GLU A 351 8.06 -15.47 14.71
N PRO A 352 8.87 -16.52 14.90
CA PRO A 352 8.97 -17.21 16.20
C PRO A 352 9.50 -16.28 17.30
N ASN A 353 10.50 -15.45 16.99
CA ASN A 353 11.12 -14.54 17.95
C ASN A 353 10.13 -13.46 18.40
N TRP A 354 9.37 -12.91 17.46
CA TRP A 354 8.31 -11.93 17.75
C TRP A 354 7.14 -12.52 18.52
N SER A 355 6.78 -13.77 18.24
CA SER A 355 5.75 -14.49 18.99
C SER A 355 6.15 -14.68 20.45
N LYS A 356 7.40 -15.07 20.70
CA LYS A 356 7.98 -15.22 22.05
C LYS A 356 8.03 -13.89 22.80
N LEU A 357 8.44 -12.80 22.13
CA LEU A 357 8.49 -11.48 22.74
C LEU A 357 7.10 -11.04 23.22
N ALA A 358 6.08 -11.24 22.40
CA ALA A 358 4.70 -10.85 22.68
C ALA A 358 4.04 -11.62 23.82
N SER A 359 4.48 -12.85 24.08
CA SER A 359 3.96 -13.68 25.16
C SER A 359 4.60 -13.40 26.52
N THR A 360 5.52 -12.44 26.62
CA THR A 360 6.22 -12.12 27.87
C THR A 360 5.34 -11.19 28.72
N PRO A 361 4.75 -11.65 29.82
CA PRO A 361 3.87 -10.81 30.63
C PRO A 361 4.66 -9.72 31.35
N CYS A 362 4.12 -8.51 31.37
CA CYS A 362 4.65 -7.41 32.17
C CYS A 362 3.70 -7.18 33.36
N HIS A 363 4.22 -7.36 34.58
CA HIS A 363 3.39 -7.49 35.80
C HIS A 363 3.38 -6.26 36.71
N SER A 364 4.17 -5.22 36.42
CA SER A 364 4.29 -4.03 37.27
C SER A 364 3.82 -2.79 36.53
N VAL A 365 2.66 -2.24 36.93
CA VAL A 365 2.12 -0.98 36.39
C VAL A 365 2.99 0.19 36.85
N ASP A 366 3.27 1.14 35.96
CA ASP A 366 3.98 2.37 36.31
C ASP A 366 3.17 3.17 37.35
N PRO A 367 3.76 3.51 38.52
CA PRO A 367 3.08 4.29 39.54
C PRO A 367 2.47 5.62 39.03
N LEU A 368 3.07 6.25 38.02
CA LEU A 368 2.58 7.50 37.42
C LEU A 368 1.25 7.34 36.67
N LEU A 369 0.91 6.12 36.25
CA LEU A 369 -0.34 5.79 35.56
C LEU A 369 -1.42 5.26 36.53
N ILE A 370 -1.15 5.21 37.82
CA ILE A 370 -2.12 4.79 38.84
C ILE A 370 -2.92 6.01 39.29
N HIS A 371 -4.18 6.09 38.84
CA HIS A 371 -5.11 7.11 39.32
C HIS A 371 -5.44 6.90 40.80
N ASP A 372 -5.45 7.95 41.63
CA ASP A 372 -5.64 7.86 43.09
C ASP A 372 -6.87 7.02 43.51
N ASN A 373 -7.96 7.14 42.76
CA ASN A 373 -9.21 6.42 43.01
C ASN A 373 -9.36 5.09 42.24
N TYR A 374 -8.31 4.53 41.63
CA TYR A 374 -8.42 3.33 40.76
C TYR A 374 -9.08 2.13 41.47
N ARG A 375 -8.88 2.00 42.79
CA ARG A 375 -9.48 0.92 43.59
C ARG A 375 -11.01 0.94 43.58
N ALA A 376 -11.62 2.12 43.50
CA ALA A 376 -13.08 2.27 43.45
C ALA A 376 -13.68 1.71 42.15
N TYR A 377 -12.90 1.72 41.06
CA TYR A 377 -13.34 1.27 39.73
C TYR A 377 -12.92 -0.17 39.40
N GLY A 378 -12.11 -0.82 40.25
CA GLY A 378 -11.53 -2.13 39.96
C GLY A 378 -12.55 -3.25 39.71
N ASN A 379 -13.68 -3.25 40.43
CA ASN A 379 -14.74 -4.25 40.23
C ASN A 379 -15.49 -4.02 38.90
N SER A 380 -15.85 -2.77 38.62
CA SER A 380 -16.50 -2.40 37.35
C SER A 380 -15.60 -2.73 36.14
N ALA A 381 -14.30 -2.45 36.23
CA ALA A 381 -13.35 -2.79 35.17
C ALA A 381 -13.23 -4.31 34.92
N ARG A 382 -13.21 -5.13 35.98
CA ARG A 382 -13.18 -6.60 35.84
C ARG A 382 -14.47 -7.15 35.23
N ASP A 383 -15.61 -6.59 35.61
CA ASP A 383 -16.89 -7.00 35.04
C ASP A 383 -17.00 -6.61 33.56
N LEU A 384 -16.47 -5.45 33.19
CA LEU A 384 -16.38 -5.04 31.78
C LEU A 384 -15.44 -5.95 30.98
N PHE A 385 -14.27 -6.28 31.54
CA PHE A 385 -13.30 -7.18 30.91
C PHE A 385 -13.84 -8.59 30.71
N ARG A 386 -14.66 -9.12 31.63
CA ARG A 386 -15.32 -10.42 31.46
C ARG A 386 -16.40 -10.44 30.37
N ARG A 387 -16.96 -9.27 30.04
CA ARG A 387 -17.97 -9.12 28.98
C ARG A 387 -17.36 -8.94 27.59
N TYR A 388 -16.11 -8.48 27.55
CA TYR A 388 -15.31 -8.33 26.34
C TYR A 388 -14.62 -9.66 26.00
#